data_AF-Q9QUP1-F1
#
_entry.id   AF-Q9QUP1-F1
#
_cell.length_a   1.000
_cell.length_b   1.000
_cell.length_c   1.000
_cell.angle_alpha   90.00
_cell.angle_beta   90.00
_cell.angle_gamma   90.00
#
_symmetry.space_group_name_H-M   'P 1'
#
loop_
_entity.id
_entity.type
_entity.pdbx_description
1 polymer ?
#
loop_
_entity_poly.entity_id
_entity_poly.type
_entity_poly.pdbx_seq_one_letter_code
_entity_poly.pdbx_strand_id
1 'polypeptide(L)'
;MLNINSLKPEALHLPLGTSEFLGCQRRHTLPASEFRCLTPEDATSAFEIEREAFISVSGTCPLYLDEIRHFLTLCPELSLGWFEEGCLVAFIIGSLWDKERLTQS
;
A
#
# COMPACT_ATOMS: atom_id res chain seq x y z
N MET A 1 2.27 -18.58 47.96
CA MET A 1 3.11 -18.09 46.86
C MET A 1 2.51 -18.59 45.56
N LEU A 2 1.91 -17.70 44.76
CA LEU A 2 1.23 -18.06 43.52
C LEU A 2 2.27 -18.25 42.41
N ASN A 3 2.31 -19.45 41.83
CA ASN A 3 3.18 -19.83 40.73
C ASN A 3 2.62 -19.24 39.43
N ILE A 4 3.42 -18.42 38.76
CA ILE A 4 3.04 -17.69 37.54
C ILE A 4 3.18 -18.69 36.38
N ASN A 5 2.06 -19.31 35.99
CA ASN A 5 2.03 -20.13 34.79
C ASN A 5 2.24 -19.22 33.57
N SER A 6 3.38 -19.39 32.89
CA SER A 6 3.67 -18.79 31.61
C SER A 6 2.69 -19.35 30.57
N LEU A 7 1.63 -18.59 30.28
CA LEU A 7 0.74 -18.85 29.16
C LEU A 7 1.47 -18.47 27.87
N LYS A 8 1.94 -19.50 27.18
CA LYS A 8 2.40 -19.45 25.78
C LYS A 8 1.27 -18.85 24.93
N PRO A 9 1.51 -17.87 24.05
CA PRO A 9 0.46 -17.41 23.14
C PRO A 9 0.08 -18.59 22.24
N GLU A 10 -1.15 -19.05 22.40
CA GLU A 10 -1.78 -19.98 21.47
C GLU A 10 -1.78 -19.28 20.12
N ALA A 11 -0.91 -19.73 19.21
CA ALA A 11 -0.95 -19.28 17.83
C ALA A 11 -2.36 -19.63 17.33
N LEU A 12 -3.19 -18.61 17.13
CA LEU A 12 -4.46 -18.74 16.43
C LEU A 12 -4.10 -19.22 15.02
N HIS A 13 -4.08 -20.53 14.84
CA HIS A 13 -4.06 -21.17 13.54
C HIS A 13 -5.37 -20.79 12.85
N LEU A 14 -5.39 -19.61 12.23
CA LEU A 14 -6.36 -19.31 11.19
C LEU A 14 -6.18 -20.42 10.15
N PRO A 15 -7.25 -21.15 9.80
CA PRO A 15 -7.15 -22.15 8.76
C PRO A 15 -6.76 -21.40 7.48
N LEU A 16 -5.52 -21.64 7.05
CA LEU A 16 -5.05 -21.33 5.71
C LEU A 16 -6.09 -21.92 4.76
N GLY A 17 -6.86 -21.06 4.12
CA GLY A 17 -8.08 -21.40 3.39
C GLY A 17 -7.85 -22.59 2.47
N THR A 18 -8.44 -23.72 2.82
CA THR A 18 -8.38 -24.94 2.04
C THR A 18 -9.07 -24.70 0.71
N SER A 19 -8.28 -24.76 -0.34
CA SER A 19 -8.66 -24.71 -1.74
C SER A 19 -9.57 -25.88 -2.11
N GLU A 20 -10.87 -25.65 -2.33
CA GLU A 20 -11.74 -26.55 -3.11
C GLU A 20 -12.66 -25.83 -4.13
N PHE A 21 -12.44 -24.54 -4.38
CA PHE A 21 -13.10 -23.82 -5.48
C PHE A 21 -12.06 -23.18 -6.41
N LEU A 22 -11.41 -23.99 -7.24
CA LEU A 22 -10.68 -23.50 -8.41
C LEU A 22 -11.70 -22.89 -9.40
N GLY A 23 -12.00 -21.60 -9.26
CA GLY A 23 -12.77 -20.83 -10.23
C GLY A 23 -14.11 -20.24 -9.76
N CYS A 24 -14.55 -20.48 -8.52
CA CYS A 24 -15.73 -19.77 -8.01
C CYS A 24 -15.30 -18.44 -7.39
N GLN A 25 -15.18 -17.43 -8.25
CA GLN A 25 -14.97 -16.04 -7.83
C GLN A 25 -16.17 -15.62 -6.97
N ARG A 26 -15.94 -15.42 -5.67
CA ARG A 26 -16.98 -14.88 -4.77
C ARG A 26 -17.42 -13.53 -5.33
N ARG A 27 -18.72 -13.23 -5.26
CA ARG A 27 -19.23 -11.91 -5.67
C ARG A 27 -18.45 -10.84 -4.90
N HIS A 28 -17.74 -9.99 -5.62
CA HIS A 28 -16.92 -8.95 -5.03
C HIS A 28 -17.84 -7.82 -4.56
N THR A 29 -17.91 -7.60 -3.25
CA THR A 29 -18.33 -6.32 -2.68
C THR A 29 -17.07 -5.50 -2.45
N LEU A 30 -17.17 -4.17 -2.57
CA LEU A 30 -16.04 -3.31 -2.23
C LEU A 30 -15.71 -3.48 -0.73
N PRO A 31 -14.43 -3.71 -0.38
CA PRO A 31 -14.04 -3.69 1.03
C PRO A 31 -14.37 -2.34 1.64
N ALA A 32 -14.89 -2.33 2.88
CA ALA A 32 -15.14 -1.07 3.59
C ALA A 32 -13.82 -0.31 3.85
N SER A 33 -12.75 -1.03 4.17
CA SER A 33 -11.40 -0.51 4.34
C SER A 33 -10.38 -1.56 3.89
N GLU A 34 -9.39 -1.16 3.11
CA GLU A 34 -8.38 -2.04 2.53
C GLU A 34 -7.01 -1.36 2.52
N PHE A 35 -5.97 -2.13 2.85
CA PHE A 35 -4.57 -1.74 2.67
C PHE A 35 -3.96 -2.64 1.61
N ARG A 36 -3.44 -2.06 0.53
CA ARG A 36 -2.79 -2.80 -0.55
C ARG A 36 -1.66 -1.99 -1.19
N CYS A 37 -0.74 -2.67 -1.86
CA CYS A 37 0.22 -1.99 -2.73
C CYS A 37 -0.53 -1.24 -3.83
N LEU A 38 0.00 -0.07 -4.20
CA LEU A 38 -0.53 0.70 -5.31
C LEU A 38 -0.10 0.09 -6.63
N THR A 39 -0.93 0.32 -7.63
CA THR A 39 -0.71 -0.10 -9.02
C THR A 39 -0.59 1.14 -9.91
N PRO A 40 0.02 1.06 -11.10
CA PRO A 40 0.11 2.20 -12.01
C PRO A 40 -1.25 2.84 -12.35
N GLU A 41 -2.35 2.10 -12.20
CA GLU A 41 -3.72 2.58 -12.36
C GLU A 41 -4.16 3.54 -11.25
N ASP A 42 -3.61 3.38 -10.03
CA ASP A 42 -3.89 4.25 -8.88
C ASP A 42 -3.13 5.59 -8.96
N ALA A 43 -2.22 5.76 -9.93
CA ALA A 43 -1.36 6.94 -10.04
C ALA A 43 -2.14 8.25 -10.20
N THR A 44 -3.25 8.23 -10.94
CA THR A 44 -4.11 9.40 -11.08
C THR A 44 -4.74 9.77 -9.74
N SER A 45 -5.29 8.81 -8.99
CA SER A 45 -5.87 9.06 -7.67
C SER A 45 -4.83 9.60 -6.68
N ALA A 46 -3.62 9.06 -6.67
CA ALA A 46 -2.52 9.58 -5.85
C ALA A 46 -2.16 11.03 -6.23
N PHE A 47 -2.09 11.34 -7.53
CA PHE A 47 -1.79 12.70 -8.00
C PHE A 47 -2.91 13.71 -7.68
N GLU A 48 -4.17 13.31 -7.68
CA GLU A 48 -5.28 14.17 -7.24
C GLU A 48 -5.11 14.58 -5.77
N ILE A 49 -4.68 13.64 -4.92
CA ILE A 49 -4.36 13.91 -3.51
C ILE A 49 -3.15 14.85 -3.42
N GLU A 50 -2.06 14.60 -4.17
CA GLU A 50 -0.88 15.48 -4.22
C GLU A 50 -1.23 16.92 -4.61
N ARG A 51 -2.14 17.08 -5.56
CA ARG A 51 -2.57 18.40 -6.03
C ARG A 51 -3.28 19.18 -4.94
N GLU A 52 -4.14 18.54 -4.15
CA GLU A 52 -4.83 19.18 -3.03
C GLU A 52 -3.88 19.42 -1.85
N ALA A 53 -3.14 18.38 -1.44
CA ALA A 53 -2.30 18.43 -0.25
C ALA A 53 -1.05 19.30 -0.39
N PHE A 54 -0.41 19.33 -1.57
CA PHE A 54 0.88 19.99 -1.76
C PHE A 54 0.82 21.12 -2.79
N ILE A 55 0.27 20.89 -3.99
CA ILE A 55 0.27 21.91 -5.06
C ILE A 55 -0.59 23.11 -4.66
N SER A 56 -1.77 22.87 -4.07
CA SER A 56 -2.65 23.96 -3.62
C SER A 56 -2.01 24.84 -2.53
N VAL A 57 -1.01 24.34 -1.81
CA VAL A 57 -0.37 25.04 -0.70
C VAL A 57 0.96 25.69 -1.12
N SER A 58 1.78 24.98 -1.90
CA SER A 58 3.16 25.38 -2.23
C SER A 58 3.41 25.62 -3.72
N GLY A 59 2.45 25.29 -4.59
CA GLY A 59 2.61 25.32 -6.04
C GLY A 59 3.45 24.15 -6.60
N THR A 60 3.94 23.26 -5.75
CA THR A 60 4.74 22.09 -6.12
C THR A 60 4.27 20.85 -5.36
N CYS A 61 4.60 19.66 -5.83
CA CYS A 61 4.40 18.40 -5.10
C CYS A 61 5.67 17.55 -5.11
N PRO A 62 5.84 16.64 -4.14
CA PRO A 62 6.94 15.69 -4.11
C PRO A 62 7.09 14.85 -5.37
N LEU A 63 5.98 14.40 -5.98
CA LEU A 63 5.98 13.55 -7.16
C LEU A 63 4.87 13.96 -8.15
N TYR A 64 5.24 14.23 -9.40
CA TYR A 64 4.28 14.43 -10.48
C TYR A 64 3.74 13.12 -11.02
N LEU A 65 2.64 13.18 -11.78
CA LEU A 65 1.94 11.99 -12.30
C LEU A 65 2.85 10.97 -12.99
N ASP A 66 3.80 11.42 -13.82
CA ASP A 66 4.72 10.53 -14.53
C ASP A 66 5.72 9.86 -13.57
N GLU A 67 6.17 10.56 -12.53
CA GLU A 67 7.08 10.05 -11.50
C GLU A 67 6.37 9.03 -10.59
N ILE A 68 5.13 9.32 -10.19
CA ILE A 68 4.26 8.39 -9.47
C ILE A 68 4.13 7.10 -10.28
N ARG A 69 3.74 7.20 -11.56
CA ARG A 69 3.57 6.04 -12.43
C ARG A 69 4.87 5.25 -12.58
N HIS A 70 6.00 5.95 -12.67
CA HIS A 70 7.31 5.33 -12.76
C HIS A 70 7.63 4.48 -11.53
N PHE A 71 7.47 5.01 -10.31
CA PHE A 71 7.72 4.25 -9.08
C PHE A 71 6.77 3.06 -8.93
N LEU A 72 5.49 3.23 -9.24
CA LEU A 72 4.50 2.14 -9.18
C LEU A 72 4.73 1.06 -10.25
N THR A 73 5.49 1.35 -11.30
CA THR A 73 5.89 0.35 -12.31
C THR A 73 7.16 -0.37 -11.89
N LEU A 74 8.12 0.32 -11.28
CA LEU A 74 9.43 -0.25 -10.92
C LEU A 74 9.41 -1.03 -9.61
N CYS A 75 8.75 -0.51 -8.59
CA CYS A 75 8.75 -1.07 -7.24
C CYS A 75 7.39 -0.87 -6.54
N PRO A 76 6.29 -1.42 -7.08
CA PRO A 76 4.97 -1.33 -6.45
C PRO A 76 4.95 -1.88 -5.01
N GLU A 77 5.82 -2.84 -4.69
CA GLU A 77 5.97 -3.43 -3.36
C GLU A 77 6.48 -2.44 -2.30
N LEU A 78 7.08 -1.32 -2.72
CA LEU A 78 7.51 -0.24 -1.84
C LEU A 78 6.47 0.89 -1.73
N SER A 79 5.26 0.63 -2.20
CA SER A 79 4.12 1.51 -2.05
C SER A 79 3.05 0.89 -1.16
N LEU A 80 2.28 1.74 -0.48
CA LEU A 80 1.12 1.32 0.30
C LEU A 80 0.01 2.35 0.15
N GLY A 81 -1.17 1.90 -0.25
CA GLY A 81 -2.39 2.68 -0.28
C GLY A 81 -3.38 2.21 0.78
N TRP A 82 -4.06 3.17 1.41
CA TRP A 82 -5.26 2.93 2.21
C TRP A 82 -6.48 3.33 1.38
N PHE A 83 -7.37 2.37 1.17
CA PHE A 83 -8.61 2.51 0.44
C PHE A 83 -9.80 2.41 1.38
N GLU A 84 -10.74 3.35 1.27
CA GLU A 84 -12.07 3.27 1.89
C GLU A 84 -13.11 3.09 0.80
N GLU A 85 -13.93 2.03 0.90
CA GLU A 85 -14.96 1.70 -0.10
C GLU A 85 -14.43 1.69 -1.56
N GLY A 86 -13.18 1.28 -1.76
CA GLY A 86 -12.50 1.23 -3.06
C GLY A 86 -11.88 2.55 -3.53
N CYS A 87 -11.99 3.64 -2.77
CA CYS A 87 -11.38 4.93 -3.06
C CYS A 87 -10.06 5.10 -2.29
N LEU A 88 -8.99 5.53 -2.97
CA LEU A 88 -7.72 5.84 -2.32
C LEU A 88 -7.87 7.10 -1.45
N VAL A 89 -7.62 6.98 -0.15
CA VAL A 89 -7.74 8.10 0.81
C VAL A 89 -6.39 8.54 1.38
N ALA A 90 -5.41 7.66 1.43
CA ALA A 90 -4.05 7.96 1.85
C ALA A 90 -3.07 7.01 1.18
N PHE A 91 -1.83 7.46 0.99
CA PHE A 91 -0.80 6.61 0.41
C PHE A 91 0.61 6.96 0.88
N ILE A 92 1.53 6.03 0.63
CA ILE A 92 2.97 6.20 0.72
C ILE A 92 3.57 5.61 -0.55
N ILE A 93 4.47 6.37 -1.20
CA ILE A 93 5.31 5.89 -2.30
C ILE A 93 6.76 5.94 -1.85
N GLY A 94 7.46 4.82 -1.99
CA GLY A 94 8.88 4.69 -1.68
C GLY A 94 9.66 4.05 -2.83
N SER A 95 10.97 4.15 -2.74
CA SER A 95 11.93 3.44 -3.59
C SER A 95 13.17 3.08 -2.79
N LEU A 96 13.99 2.15 -3.32
CA LEU A 96 15.31 1.89 -2.74
C LEU A 96 16.25 3.06 -3.02
N TRP A 97 16.97 3.49 -2.00
CA TRP A 97 17.96 4.54 -2.12
C TRP A 97 19.36 3.99 -1.85
N ASP A 98 20.19 3.95 -2.89
CA ASP A 98 21.61 3.62 -2.78
C ASP A 98 22.43 4.92 -2.89
N LYS A 99 22.78 5.47 -1.72
CA LYS A 99 23.52 6.73 -1.60
C LYS A 99 24.92 6.65 -2.23
N GLU A 100 25.56 5.49 -2.20
CA GLU A 100 26.95 5.31 -2.62
C GLU A 100 27.07 5.36 -4.15
N ARG A 101 26.09 4.78 -4.85
CA ARG A 101 26.03 4.81 -6.33
C ARG A 101 25.70 6.19 -6.91
N LEU A 102 24.98 7.03 -6.18
CA LEU A 102 24.58 8.37 -6.63
C LEU A 102 25.65 9.43 -6.42
N THR A 103 26.56 9.24 -5.44
CA THR A 103 27.70 10.16 -5.24
C THR A 103 28.86 9.97 -6.22
N GLN A 104 28.77 8.99 -7.12
CA GLN A 104 29.80 8.68 -8.12
C GLN A 104 29.52 9.29 -9.51
N SER A 105 28.42 10.04 -9.68
CA SER A 105 28.06 10.74 -10.92
C SER A 105 28.47 12.21 -10.91
#